data_AF-K5VLP7-F1
#
_entry.id   AF-K5VLP7-F1
#
_cell.length_a   1.000
_cell.length_b   1.000
_cell.length_c   1.000
_cell.angle_alpha   90.00
_cell.angle_beta   90.00
_cell.angle_gamma   90.00
#
_symmetry.space_group_name_H-M   'P 1'
#
loop_
_entity.id
_entity.type
_entity.pdbx_description
1 polymer ?
#
loop_
_entity_poly.entity_id
_entity_poly.type
_entity_poly.pdbx_seq_one_letter_code
_entity_poly.pdbx_strand_id
1 'polypeptide(L)'
;MPGPSNAKKKRKAQAKKKKEKEKEKRAKAVEVPSVVVEETASRAEEEEAEGASVRREALQEVKMDYERYRPLRSQPLRYASRPTKASAHPSLQIGGRAPRHGPRDDTYPVEPTPRSAFSSFSSSSRAPSPEPEFHADARGPLPAAPCVEDRGNGPHVHDIHAFLSSKLCSPPSLSDALCAEFAREEVLQMLCGVLPAETALIVWHNKSRRTARICPACRRLYRIGELTREPLLDDSSPPASCSPSSSPADGTTAESEQSRRRRREQEISGICSALCFMLVAYRFPAAIRSTWGRMAEELSDETWDELDGPLPGGAADSLGFSMMLKMTRCHDLGLSQLFGVEEDGEGSEDIGEEDADECHRA
;
A
#
# COMPACT_ATOMS: atom_id res chain seq x y z
N MET A 1 1.83 -13.84 14.41
CA MET A 1 1.54 -12.49 14.91
C MET A 1 0.35 -12.55 15.85
N PRO A 2 0.45 -12.11 17.11
CA PRO A 2 -0.71 -12.00 17.98
C PRO A 2 -1.67 -10.98 17.36
N GLY A 3 -2.87 -11.41 16.99
CA GLY A 3 -3.87 -10.50 16.43
C GLY A 3 -4.26 -9.40 17.43
N PRO A 4 -4.72 -8.22 16.98
CA PRO A 4 -5.07 -7.05 17.80
C PRO A 4 -6.24 -7.25 18.80
N SER A 5 -6.67 -8.49 18.99
CA SER A 5 -7.80 -8.96 19.81
C SER A 5 -7.78 -8.44 21.25
N ASN A 6 -6.62 -8.33 21.89
CA ASN A 6 -6.55 -7.92 23.30
C ASN A 6 -6.57 -6.40 23.53
N ALA A 7 -6.28 -5.58 22.52
CA ALA A 7 -6.26 -4.12 22.66
C ALA A 7 -7.66 -3.50 22.67
N LYS A 8 -8.61 -4.04 21.88
CA LYS A 8 -9.99 -3.51 21.81
C LYS A 8 -10.77 -3.75 23.11
N LYS A 9 -10.59 -4.90 23.78
CA LYS A 9 -11.28 -5.19 25.05
C LYS A 9 -10.76 -4.32 26.20
N LYS A 10 -9.45 -4.08 26.25
CA LYS A 10 -8.80 -3.18 27.22
C LYS A 10 -9.19 -1.71 26.99
N ARG A 11 -9.26 -1.25 25.73
CA ARG A 11 -9.72 0.11 25.37
C ARG A 11 -11.19 0.36 25.74
N LYS A 12 -12.10 -0.60 25.51
CA LYS A 12 -13.52 -0.47 25.91
C LYS A 12 -13.70 -0.36 27.43
N ALA A 13 -12.93 -1.11 28.21
CA ALA A 13 -12.95 -1.02 29.67
C ALA A 13 -12.41 0.33 30.19
N GLN A 14 -11.32 0.83 29.60
CA GLN A 14 -10.75 2.13 29.97
C GLN A 14 -11.65 3.32 29.58
N ALA A 15 -12.31 3.27 28.41
CA ALA A 15 -13.24 4.31 27.98
C ALA A 15 -14.48 4.40 28.90
N LYS A 16 -14.99 3.26 29.40
CA LYS A 16 -16.09 3.24 30.38
C LYS A 16 -15.69 3.89 31.70
N LYS A 17 -14.49 3.56 32.22
CA LYS A 17 -13.95 4.13 33.47
C LYS A 17 -13.68 5.64 33.36
N LYS A 18 -13.22 6.13 32.20
CA LYS A 18 -13.03 7.57 31.95
C LYS A 18 -14.37 8.33 31.92
N LYS A 19 -15.41 7.75 31.29
CA LYS A 19 -16.74 8.36 31.19
C LYS A 19 -17.45 8.45 32.54
N GLU A 20 -17.28 7.46 33.42
CA GLU A 20 -17.79 7.52 34.80
C GLU A 20 -17.08 8.60 35.63
N LYS A 21 -15.74 8.70 35.53
CA LYS A 21 -14.96 9.72 36.24
C LYS A 21 -15.27 11.15 35.77
N GLU A 22 -15.57 11.34 34.49
CA GLU A 22 -15.96 12.64 33.93
C GLU A 22 -17.38 13.03 34.36
N LYS A 23 -18.31 12.06 34.44
CA LYS A 23 -19.66 12.29 34.95
C LYS A 23 -19.65 12.67 36.43
N GLU A 24 -18.77 12.06 37.22
CA GLU A 24 -18.57 12.40 38.64
C GLU A 24 -17.96 13.79 38.83
N LYS A 25 -16.95 14.15 38.03
CA LYS A 25 -16.37 15.51 38.05
C LYS A 25 -17.39 16.59 37.65
N ARG A 26 -18.24 16.31 36.65
CA ARG A 26 -19.26 17.26 36.20
C ARG A 26 -20.38 17.46 37.22
N ALA A 27 -20.69 16.44 38.03
CA ALA A 27 -21.65 16.57 39.13
C ALA A 27 -21.12 17.46 40.28
N LYS A 28 -19.79 17.56 40.45
CA LYS A 28 -19.16 18.41 41.48
C LYS A 28 -18.90 19.85 41.06
N ALA A 29 -19.06 20.21 39.79
CA ALA A 29 -18.69 21.53 39.25
C ALA A 29 -19.86 22.52 39.09
N VAL A 30 -21.05 22.23 39.65
CA VAL A 30 -22.28 23.05 39.48
C VAL A 30 -22.55 23.96 40.69
N GLU A 31 -21.54 24.25 41.51
CA GLU A 31 -21.61 25.32 42.49
C GLU A 31 -20.46 26.30 42.24
N VAL A 32 -20.80 27.54 41.86
CA VAL A 32 -20.15 28.85 42.14
C VAL A 32 -20.39 29.85 40.98
N PRO A 33 -20.61 31.15 41.27
CA PRO A 33 -21.34 32.09 40.42
C PRO A 33 -20.45 32.93 39.48
N SER A 34 -21.09 33.51 38.47
CA SER A 34 -20.47 34.21 37.33
C SER A 34 -19.89 35.58 37.69
N VAL A 35 -18.65 35.83 37.26
CA VAL A 35 -18.06 37.18 37.19
C VAL A 35 -17.46 37.39 35.78
N VAL A 36 -17.79 38.56 35.24
CA VAL A 36 -17.52 39.13 33.91
C VAL A 36 -16.04 39.48 33.73
N VAL A 37 -15.41 39.17 32.59
CA VAL A 37 -14.25 39.95 32.06
C VAL A 37 -14.15 39.88 30.53
N GLU A 38 -13.90 41.05 29.93
CA GLU A 38 -13.65 41.40 28.53
C GLU A 38 -12.18 41.17 28.04
N GLU A 39 -12.07 40.97 26.72
CA GLU A 39 -11.13 41.58 25.75
C GLU A 39 -9.60 41.60 25.98
N THR A 40 -8.84 41.01 25.04
CA THR A 40 -7.58 41.56 24.46
C THR A 40 -7.05 40.64 23.36
N ALA A 41 -7.05 41.10 22.10
CA ALA A 41 -6.44 40.40 20.96
C ALA A 41 -5.85 41.41 19.97
N SER A 42 -4.53 41.62 20.00
CA SER A 42 -3.79 42.31 18.93
C SER A 42 -2.27 42.29 19.17
N ARG A 43 -1.59 41.15 18.97
CA ARG A 43 -0.11 41.12 18.84
C ARG A 43 0.44 39.79 18.29
N ALA A 44 0.22 39.47 17.01
CA ALA A 44 0.75 38.21 16.45
C ALA A 44 1.15 38.22 14.96
N GLU A 45 1.29 39.37 14.29
CA GLU A 45 1.45 39.38 12.81
C GLU A 45 2.83 39.80 12.26
N GLU A 46 3.87 40.05 13.09
CA GLU A 46 5.15 40.58 12.58
C GLU A 46 6.35 39.60 12.53
N GLU A 47 6.25 38.35 13.02
CA GLU A 47 7.40 37.42 13.05
C GLU A 47 7.49 36.40 11.89
N GLU A 48 6.51 36.30 10.98
CA GLU A 48 6.54 35.24 9.93
C GLU A 48 7.33 35.58 8.65
N ALA A 49 7.74 36.83 8.43
CA ALA A 49 8.30 37.24 7.14
C ALA A 49 9.80 36.93 6.95
N GLU A 50 10.59 36.81 8.02
CA GLU A 50 12.05 36.74 7.92
C GLU A 50 12.61 35.30 7.80
N GLY A 51 11.83 34.28 8.19
CA GLY A 51 12.25 32.87 8.13
C GLY A 51 12.14 32.19 6.76
N ALA A 52 11.47 32.81 5.78
CA ALA A 52 11.17 32.19 4.49
C ALA A 52 12.31 32.29 3.46
N SER A 53 13.24 33.23 3.63
CA SER A 53 14.29 33.51 2.62
C SER A 53 15.48 32.54 2.72
N VAL A 54 15.92 32.19 3.93
CA VAL A 54 17.11 31.36 4.17
C VAL A 54 16.87 29.87 3.82
N ARG A 55 15.62 29.42 3.76
CA ARG A 55 15.27 28.01 3.52
C ARG A 55 15.30 27.58 2.05
N ARG A 56 15.45 28.52 1.10
CA ARG A 56 15.33 28.26 -0.34
C ARG A 56 16.64 27.84 -1.02
N GLU A 57 17.80 28.13 -0.43
CA GLU A 57 19.13 27.81 -1.01
C GLU A 57 19.68 26.43 -0.62
N ALA A 58 19.07 25.73 0.34
CA ALA A 58 19.54 24.41 0.79
C ALA A 58 19.04 23.21 -0.05
N LEU A 59 18.33 23.44 -1.16
CA LEU A 59 17.75 22.39 -2.03
C LEU A 59 18.59 22.08 -3.28
N GLN A 60 19.84 22.54 -3.35
CA GLN A 60 20.71 22.32 -4.50
C GLN A 60 21.56 21.04 -4.32
N GLU A 61 21.24 20.04 -5.15
CA GLU A 61 21.97 18.78 -5.41
C GLU A 61 22.14 17.76 -4.27
N VAL A 62 21.06 17.06 -3.91
CA VAL A 62 21.19 15.64 -3.53
C VAL A 62 20.94 14.80 -4.78
N LYS A 63 22.01 14.44 -5.50
CA LYS A 63 21.95 13.42 -6.55
C LYS A 63 21.66 12.08 -5.87
N MET A 64 20.42 11.60 -5.99
CA MET A 64 20.07 10.24 -5.59
C MET A 64 20.84 9.23 -6.45
N ASP A 65 21.68 8.43 -5.80
CA ASP A 65 22.48 7.40 -6.45
C ASP A 65 21.68 6.08 -6.57
N TYR A 66 20.65 6.10 -7.44
CA TYR A 66 19.75 4.95 -7.68
C TYR A 66 20.49 3.69 -8.19
N GLU A 67 21.67 3.86 -8.79
CA GLU A 67 22.53 2.77 -9.30
C GLU A 67 22.99 1.81 -8.18
N ARG A 68 23.04 2.28 -6.93
CA ARG A 68 23.42 1.43 -5.79
C ARG A 68 22.34 0.40 -5.43
N TYR A 69 21.11 0.60 -5.90
CA TYR A 69 20.02 -0.33 -5.74
C TYR A 69 19.87 -1.19 -7.00
N ARG A 70 20.84 -2.08 -7.22
CA ARG A 70 20.68 -3.19 -8.15
C ARG A 70 19.94 -4.29 -7.40
N PRO A 71 18.64 -4.55 -7.68
CA PRO A 71 17.97 -5.68 -7.06
C PRO A 71 18.80 -6.93 -7.35
N LEU A 72 19.03 -7.78 -6.34
CA LEU A 72 19.56 -9.12 -6.55
C LEU A 72 18.71 -9.75 -7.64
N ARG A 73 19.28 -9.85 -8.86
CA ARG A 73 18.59 -10.36 -10.05
C ARG A 73 17.95 -11.69 -9.67
N SER A 74 16.63 -11.71 -9.50
CA SER A 74 15.88 -12.95 -9.65
C SER A 74 16.19 -13.46 -11.05
N GLN A 75 16.85 -14.62 -11.13
CA GLN A 75 17.19 -15.23 -12.41
C GLN A 75 15.93 -15.29 -13.27
N PRO A 76 16.02 -14.99 -14.58
CA PRO A 76 14.91 -15.21 -15.47
C PRO A 76 14.61 -16.71 -15.50
N LEU A 77 13.49 -17.12 -14.91
CA LEU A 77 12.94 -18.44 -15.14
C LEU A 77 12.64 -18.55 -16.63
N ARG A 78 13.50 -19.29 -17.34
CA ARG A 78 13.29 -19.66 -18.73
C ARG A 78 12.03 -20.53 -18.78
N TYR A 79 10.91 -19.93 -19.15
CA TYR A 79 9.75 -20.68 -19.62
C TYR A 79 10.13 -21.34 -20.94
N ALA A 80 10.36 -22.64 -20.90
CA ALA A 80 10.37 -23.47 -22.10
C ALA A 80 8.92 -23.52 -22.62
N SER A 81 8.64 -22.76 -23.67
CA SER A 81 7.39 -22.84 -24.42
C SER A 81 7.25 -24.26 -24.98
N ARG A 82 6.40 -25.09 -24.35
CA ARG A 82 5.93 -26.33 -24.96
C ARG A 82 4.96 -25.97 -26.08
N PRO A 83 5.13 -26.49 -27.31
CA PRO A 83 4.15 -26.29 -28.37
C PRO A 83 2.89 -27.09 -28.04
N THR A 84 1.79 -26.38 -27.77
CA THR A 84 0.46 -27.00 -27.67
C THR A 84 -0.01 -27.37 -29.06
N LYS A 85 -0.05 -28.67 -29.35
CA LYS A 85 -0.80 -29.20 -30.50
C LYS A 85 -2.27 -28.85 -30.31
N ALA A 86 -2.86 -28.24 -31.33
CA ALA A 86 -4.29 -28.05 -31.47
C ALA A 86 -5.01 -29.40 -31.29
N SER A 87 -5.87 -29.50 -30.29
CA SER A 87 -6.79 -30.61 -30.10
C SER A 87 -8.20 -30.06 -30.25
N ALA A 88 -8.93 -30.65 -31.21
CA ALA A 88 -10.30 -30.30 -31.56
C ALA A 88 -11.24 -30.49 -30.37
N HIS A 89 -12.15 -29.52 -30.19
CA HIS A 89 -13.29 -29.63 -29.29
C HIS A 89 -14.24 -30.74 -29.77
N PRO A 90 -14.68 -31.68 -28.90
CA PRO A 90 -15.88 -32.46 -29.14
C PRO A 90 -17.10 -31.74 -28.53
N SER A 91 -18.16 -31.66 -29.32
CA SER A 91 -19.50 -31.20 -28.92
C SER A 91 -20.01 -31.91 -27.67
N LEU A 92 -20.55 -31.12 -26.73
CA LEU A 92 -21.28 -31.60 -25.57
C LEU A 92 -22.64 -32.19 -26.02
N GLN A 93 -22.77 -33.51 -25.92
CA GLN A 93 -24.08 -34.15 -25.81
C GLN A 93 -24.36 -34.43 -24.33
N ILE A 94 -25.52 -33.92 -23.88
CA ILE A 94 -26.10 -34.17 -22.57
C ILE A 94 -26.66 -35.59 -22.56
N GLY A 95 -26.11 -36.46 -21.70
CA GLY A 95 -26.56 -37.84 -21.58
C GLY A 95 -26.05 -38.53 -20.31
N GLY A 96 -26.97 -38.65 -19.35
CA GLY A 96 -27.15 -39.65 -18.29
C GLY A 96 -26.06 -40.64 -17.84
N ARG A 97 -26.14 -40.89 -16.52
CA ARG A 97 -25.81 -42.10 -15.72
C ARG A 97 -24.44 -42.15 -15.02
N ALA A 98 -24.53 -42.26 -13.69
CA ALA A 98 -23.53 -42.82 -12.80
C ALA A 98 -23.15 -44.26 -13.22
N PRO A 99 -21.97 -44.82 -12.86
CA PRO A 99 -21.82 -45.37 -11.51
C PRO A 99 -20.39 -45.49 -10.93
N ARG A 100 -20.37 -45.75 -9.61
CA ARG A 100 -19.49 -46.64 -8.82
C ARG A 100 -18.04 -46.23 -8.50
N HIS A 101 -17.82 -46.33 -7.18
CA HIS A 101 -16.56 -46.40 -6.43
C HIS A 101 -15.58 -47.46 -6.96
N GLY A 102 -14.29 -47.12 -6.86
CA GLY A 102 -13.17 -48.07 -6.79
C GLY A 102 -12.09 -47.51 -5.84
N PRO A 103 -11.52 -48.32 -4.95
CA PRO A 103 -10.43 -47.90 -4.07
C PRO A 103 -9.09 -48.01 -4.83
N ARG A 104 -8.20 -47.04 -4.62
CA ARG A 104 -6.81 -47.09 -5.08
C ARG A 104 -5.90 -47.17 -3.87
N ASP A 105 -5.50 -48.39 -3.53
CA ASP A 105 -4.18 -48.68 -2.97
C ASP A 105 -3.18 -48.71 -4.13
N ASP A 106 -2.00 -48.12 -3.91
CA ASP A 106 -0.69 -48.69 -4.27
C ASP A 106 0.41 -47.61 -4.20
N THR A 107 0.99 -47.52 -3.00
CA THR A 107 2.40 -47.80 -2.73
C THR A 107 3.40 -47.53 -3.89
N TYR A 108 4.22 -46.49 -3.75
CA TYR A 108 5.53 -46.43 -4.40
C TYR A 108 6.64 -46.34 -3.34
N PRO A 109 7.69 -47.17 -3.42
CA PRO A 109 8.78 -47.16 -2.48
C PRO A 109 9.76 -46.02 -2.75
N VAL A 110 10.25 -45.48 -1.64
CA VAL A 110 11.42 -44.62 -1.52
C VAL A 110 12.67 -45.47 -1.77
N GLU A 111 13.57 -45.01 -2.64
CA GLU A 111 14.98 -45.41 -2.57
C GLU A 111 15.89 -44.16 -2.48
N PRO A 112 16.86 -44.17 -1.55
CA PRO A 112 17.88 -43.13 -1.43
C PRO A 112 19.15 -43.53 -2.20
N THR A 113 19.78 -42.58 -2.87
CA THR A 113 21.17 -42.75 -3.32
C THR A 113 22.05 -41.62 -2.80
N PRO A 114 23.03 -41.92 -1.94
CA PRO A 114 24.14 -41.04 -1.62
C PRO A 114 25.38 -41.45 -2.43
N ARG A 115 26.16 -40.46 -2.90
CA ARG A 115 27.60 -40.54 -3.22
C ARG A 115 28.07 -39.11 -3.53
N SER A 116 28.92 -38.49 -2.71
CA SER A 116 30.38 -38.71 -2.63
C SER A 116 31.05 -38.49 -3.99
N ALA A 117 32.13 -37.75 -4.18
CA ALA A 117 32.98 -36.83 -3.43
C ALA A 117 34.08 -36.39 -4.44
N PHE A 118 34.96 -35.46 -4.05
CA PHE A 118 36.25 -35.15 -4.69
C PHE A 118 36.18 -34.48 -6.08
N SER A 119 36.60 -33.21 -6.19
CA SER A 119 38.01 -32.76 -6.34
C SER A 119 38.35 -32.53 -7.79
N SER A 120 38.68 -31.28 -8.13
CA SER A 120 39.91 -30.91 -8.85
C SER A 120 39.95 -29.40 -9.01
N PHE A 121 40.75 -28.75 -8.17
CA PHE A 121 41.28 -27.42 -8.48
C PHE A 121 42.26 -27.57 -9.64
N SER A 122 41.80 -27.25 -10.85
CA SER A 122 42.70 -27.02 -11.99
C SER A 122 43.15 -25.56 -11.98
N SER A 123 44.35 -25.33 -11.48
CA SER A 123 45.14 -24.15 -11.75
C SER A 123 45.48 -24.11 -13.24
N SER A 124 44.68 -23.39 -14.02
CA SER A 124 44.96 -23.15 -15.44
C SER A 124 45.72 -21.83 -15.59
N SER A 125 46.98 -21.95 -16.00
CA SER A 125 47.88 -20.86 -16.35
C SER A 125 47.25 -19.95 -17.42
N ARG A 126 47.22 -18.66 -17.11
CA ARG A 126 46.84 -17.56 -18.03
C ARG A 126 47.70 -17.61 -19.30
N ALA A 127 47.07 -17.94 -20.42
CA ALA A 127 47.51 -17.45 -21.72
C ALA A 127 47.01 -15.98 -21.87
N PRO A 128 47.81 -15.06 -22.43
CA PRO A 128 47.33 -13.73 -22.78
C PRO A 128 46.25 -13.86 -23.88
N SER A 129 45.00 -13.67 -23.46
CA SER A 129 43.86 -13.57 -24.37
C SER A 129 44.11 -12.42 -25.33
N PRO A 130 43.89 -12.60 -26.65
CA PRO A 130 43.93 -11.49 -27.60
C PRO A 130 42.98 -10.40 -27.11
N GLU A 131 43.47 -9.16 -27.11
CA GLU A 131 42.66 -8.00 -26.78
C GLU A 131 41.40 -8.04 -27.66
N PRO A 132 40.19 -8.00 -27.06
CA PRO A 132 38.99 -7.89 -27.85
C PRO A 132 39.07 -6.54 -28.57
N GLU A 133 39.25 -6.58 -29.89
CA GLU A 133 39.07 -5.42 -30.75
C GLU A 133 37.67 -4.89 -30.46
N PHE A 134 37.62 -3.79 -29.69
CA PHE A 134 36.40 -3.05 -29.40
C PHE A 134 35.92 -2.47 -30.73
N HIS A 135 35.17 -3.28 -31.49
CA HIS A 135 34.24 -2.77 -32.48
C HIS A 135 33.25 -1.91 -31.73
N ALA A 136 33.58 -0.61 -31.63
CA ALA A 136 32.67 0.44 -31.26
C ALA A 136 31.56 0.41 -32.30
N ASP A 137 30.52 -0.38 -32.04
CA ASP A 137 29.28 -0.38 -32.79
C ASP A 137 28.81 1.07 -32.81
N ALA A 138 29.01 1.74 -33.94
CA ALA A 138 28.64 3.13 -34.20
C ALA A 138 27.12 3.35 -34.26
N ARG A 139 26.34 2.45 -33.63
CA ARG A 139 24.94 2.66 -33.31
C ARG A 139 24.92 3.59 -32.11
N GLY A 140 24.90 4.90 -32.39
CA GLY A 140 24.68 5.91 -31.38
C GLY A 140 23.51 5.52 -30.47
N PRO A 141 23.58 5.85 -29.17
CA PRO A 141 22.56 5.43 -28.20
C PRO A 141 21.19 5.85 -28.72
N LEU A 142 20.33 4.85 -28.95
CA LEU A 142 18.94 5.11 -29.31
C LEU A 142 18.34 6.01 -28.22
N PRO A 143 17.52 7.01 -28.60
CA PRO A 143 16.86 7.85 -27.61
C PRO A 143 16.10 6.96 -26.63
N ALA A 144 16.29 7.22 -25.34
CA ALA A 144 15.60 6.47 -24.28
C ALA A 144 14.09 6.54 -24.52
N ALA A 145 13.39 5.42 -24.32
CA ALA A 145 11.94 5.39 -24.44
C ALA A 145 11.32 6.38 -23.44
N PRO A 146 10.22 7.07 -23.79
CA PRO A 146 9.56 7.98 -22.88
C PRO A 146 9.08 7.23 -21.63
N CYS A 147 9.33 7.80 -20.45
CA CYS A 147 8.90 7.19 -19.19
C CYS A 147 7.38 7.26 -18.95
N VAL A 148 6.67 8.09 -19.73
CA VAL A 148 5.21 8.25 -19.70
C VAL A 148 4.64 8.14 -21.11
N GLU A 149 3.59 7.34 -21.29
CA GLU A 149 2.86 7.15 -22.56
C GLU A 149 1.37 7.41 -22.34
N ASP A 150 0.70 8.15 -23.23
CA ASP A 150 -0.76 8.26 -23.23
C ASP A 150 -1.36 7.25 -24.22
N ARG A 151 -2.24 6.37 -23.72
CA ARG A 151 -2.91 5.32 -24.50
C ARG A 151 -4.33 5.69 -24.93
N GLY A 152 -4.69 6.98 -24.86
CA GLY A 152 -6.03 7.49 -25.16
C GLY A 152 -6.98 7.46 -23.96
N ASN A 153 -6.55 6.90 -22.82
CA ASN A 153 -7.25 7.03 -21.53
C ASN A 153 -6.34 7.68 -20.48
N GLY A 154 -5.55 8.67 -20.90
CA GLY A 154 -4.66 9.45 -20.06
C GLY A 154 -3.24 8.88 -19.94
N PRO A 155 -2.33 9.64 -19.31
CA PRO A 155 -0.92 9.29 -19.20
C PRO A 155 -0.68 8.12 -18.25
N HIS A 156 0.15 7.16 -18.69
CA HIS A 156 0.55 5.96 -17.95
C HIS A 156 2.07 5.95 -17.77
N VAL A 157 2.53 5.65 -16.55
CA VAL A 157 3.95 5.52 -16.25
C VAL A 157 4.46 4.16 -16.71
N HIS A 158 5.43 4.16 -17.61
CA HIS A 158 6.10 2.95 -18.07
C HIS A 158 7.27 2.56 -17.16
N ASP A 159 8.12 3.53 -16.87
CA ASP A 159 9.28 3.39 -15.99
C ASP A 159 9.13 4.36 -14.83
N ILE A 160 8.84 3.80 -13.65
CA ILE A 160 8.58 4.55 -12.43
C ILE A 160 9.85 5.23 -11.93
N HIS A 161 11.01 4.60 -12.03
CA HIS A 161 12.27 5.21 -11.62
C HIS A 161 12.61 6.42 -12.49
N ALA A 162 12.53 6.25 -13.82
CA ALA A 162 12.76 7.34 -14.76
C ALA A 162 11.74 8.47 -14.56
N PHE A 163 10.46 8.13 -14.31
CA PHE A 163 9.42 9.13 -14.03
C PHE A 163 9.72 9.93 -12.76
N LEU A 164 10.02 9.26 -11.64
CA LEU A 164 10.31 9.92 -10.35
C LEU A 164 11.55 10.81 -10.41
N SER A 165 12.53 10.45 -11.24
CA SER A 165 13.74 11.23 -11.48
C SER A 165 13.53 12.38 -12.49
N SER A 166 12.42 12.36 -13.22
CA SER A 166 12.12 13.33 -14.27
C SER A 166 11.47 14.60 -13.71
N LYS A 167 11.50 15.66 -14.51
CA LYS A 167 10.78 16.92 -14.23
C LYS A 167 9.25 16.78 -14.36
N LEU A 168 8.75 15.66 -14.90
CA LEU A 168 7.32 15.39 -14.99
C LEU A 168 6.73 15.01 -13.62
N CYS A 169 7.58 14.50 -12.71
CA CYS A 169 7.16 14.20 -11.36
C CYS A 169 7.00 15.49 -10.56
N SER A 170 5.80 15.71 -10.01
CA SER A 170 5.61 16.79 -9.03
C SER A 170 6.46 16.50 -7.77
N PRO A 171 7.04 17.51 -7.11
CA PRO A 171 7.80 17.28 -5.88
C PRO A 171 6.87 16.84 -4.73
N PRO A 172 7.42 16.19 -3.68
CA PRO A 172 6.70 15.94 -2.44
C PRO A 172 6.15 17.22 -1.82
N SER A 173 5.01 17.10 -1.11
CA SER A 173 4.39 18.24 -0.44
C SER A 173 4.96 18.41 0.96
N LEU A 174 5.74 19.47 1.20
CA LEU A 174 6.33 19.76 2.51
C LEU A 174 5.40 20.55 3.45
N SER A 175 4.31 21.11 2.92
CA SER A 175 3.32 21.88 3.69
C SER A 175 2.34 21.02 4.48
N ASP A 176 2.26 19.72 4.17
CA ASP A 176 1.42 18.76 4.87
C ASP A 176 2.32 17.84 5.69
N ALA A 177 2.10 17.78 7.01
CA ALA A 177 3.00 17.07 7.93
C ALA A 177 3.14 15.58 7.57
N LEU A 178 2.03 14.92 7.21
CA LEU A 178 2.04 13.52 6.82
C LEU A 178 2.79 13.31 5.49
N CYS A 179 2.52 14.16 4.49
CA CYS A 179 3.24 14.09 3.22
C CYS A 179 4.75 14.28 3.41
N ALA A 180 5.17 15.21 4.29
CA ALA A 180 6.56 15.46 4.59
C ALA A 180 7.23 14.26 5.29
N GLU A 181 6.53 13.61 6.22
CA GLU A 181 7.03 12.39 6.87
C GLU A 181 7.24 11.24 5.89
N PHE A 182 6.29 11.04 4.96
CA PHE A 182 6.39 10.02 3.92
C PHE A 182 7.42 10.36 2.85
N ALA A 183 7.77 11.64 2.66
CA ALA A 183 8.78 12.07 1.69
C ALA A 183 10.22 11.69 2.09
N ARG A 184 10.42 11.23 3.33
CA ARG A 184 11.72 10.77 3.83
C ARG A 184 12.21 9.50 3.14
N GLU A 185 13.52 9.42 2.92
CA GLU A 185 14.16 8.29 2.25
C GLU A 185 14.10 7.02 3.11
N GLU A 186 14.17 7.16 4.43
CA GLU A 186 14.08 6.04 5.36
C GLU A 186 12.73 5.33 5.25
N VAL A 187 11.66 6.08 5.00
CA VAL A 187 10.32 5.52 4.77
C VAL A 187 10.28 4.74 3.45
N LEU A 188 10.91 5.25 2.39
CA LEU A 188 11.03 4.51 1.13
C LEU A 188 11.82 3.21 1.32
N GLN A 189 12.93 3.25 2.06
CA GLN A 189 13.73 2.05 2.38
C GLN A 189 12.92 1.01 3.15
N MET A 190 12.16 1.43 4.17
CA MET A 190 11.24 0.55 4.90
C MET A 190 10.20 -0.08 3.98
N LEU A 191 9.59 0.72 3.09
CA LEU A 191 8.61 0.22 2.10
C LEU A 191 9.22 -0.81 1.15
N CYS A 192 10.44 -0.58 0.66
CA CYS A 192 11.17 -1.54 -0.19
C CYS A 192 11.52 -2.86 0.53
N GLY A 193 11.55 -2.86 1.87
CA GLY A 193 11.75 -4.07 2.66
C GLY A 193 10.50 -4.96 2.75
N VAL A 194 9.30 -4.40 2.55
CA VAL A 194 8.02 -5.10 2.75
C VAL A 194 7.19 -5.25 1.47
N LEU A 195 7.41 -4.38 0.49
CA LEU A 195 6.73 -4.39 -0.81
C LEU A 195 7.74 -4.61 -1.95
N PRO A 196 7.30 -5.15 -3.09
CA PRO A 196 8.10 -5.11 -4.31
C PRO A 196 8.51 -3.67 -4.63
N ALA A 197 9.74 -3.49 -5.11
CA ALA A 197 10.36 -2.17 -5.30
C ALA A 197 9.46 -1.20 -6.10
N GLU A 198 8.81 -1.70 -7.15
CA GLU A 198 7.90 -0.90 -7.96
C GLU A 198 6.68 -0.40 -7.17
N THR A 199 6.02 -1.32 -6.45
CA THR A 199 4.85 -1.00 -5.62
C THR A 199 5.23 -0.07 -4.47
N ALA A 200 6.40 -0.26 -3.87
CA ALA A 200 6.95 0.62 -2.83
C ALA A 200 7.11 2.07 -3.34
N LEU A 201 7.69 2.25 -4.53
CA LEU A 201 7.86 3.57 -5.14
C LEU A 201 6.53 4.25 -5.47
N ILE A 202 5.53 3.49 -5.94
CA ILE A 202 4.18 4.01 -6.18
C ILE A 202 3.53 4.46 -4.86
N VAL A 203 3.60 3.64 -3.81
CA VAL A 203 3.03 3.96 -2.49
C VAL A 203 3.72 5.19 -1.90
N TRP A 204 5.05 5.24 -1.95
CA TRP A 204 5.85 6.39 -1.52
C TRP A 204 5.47 7.65 -2.30
N HIS A 205 5.36 7.57 -3.63
CA HIS A 205 4.91 8.69 -4.46
C HIS A 205 3.52 9.19 -4.05
N ASN A 206 2.58 8.27 -3.86
CA ASN A 206 1.19 8.58 -3.54
C ASN A 206 1.04 9.19 -2.15
N LYS A 207 1.80 8.73 -1.14
CA LYS A 207 1.68 9.21 0.24
C LYS A 207 2.46 10.49 0.52
N SER A 208 3.54 10.74 -0.22
CA SER A 208 4.34 11.97 -0.09
C SER A 208 3.74 13.20 -0.79
N ARG A 209 2.58 13.06 -1.46
CA ARG A 209 1.94 14.11 -2.27
C ARG A 209 0.47 14.26 -1.91
N ARG A 210 -0.04 15.50 -1.94
CA ARG A 210 -1.43 15.79 -1.57
C ARG A 210 -2.45 15.28 -2.60
N THR A 211 -2.18 15.45 -3.89
CA THR A 211 -3.19 15.22 -4.94
C THR A 211 -2.73 14.37 -6.11
N ALA A 212 -1.44 14.39 -6.46
CA ALA A 212 -0.91 13.59 -7.56
C ALA A 212 -0.82 12.11 -7.17
N ARG A 213 -1.28 11.22 -8.06
CA ARG A 213 -1.31 9.79 -7.83
C ARG A 213 -0.84 9.01 -9.06
N ILE A 214 -0.20 7.88 -8.81
CA ILE A 214 0.03 6.79 -9.76
C ILE A 214 -0.86 5.62 -9.32
N CYS A 215 -1.74 5.15 -10.19
CA CYS A 215 -2.54 3.96 -9.89
C CYS A 215 -1.64 2.72 -9.83
N PRO A 216 -1.60 1.96 -8.73
CA PRO A 216 -0.74 0.76 -8.64
C PRO A 216 -1.17 -0.35 -9.60
N ALA A 217 -2.44 -0.39 -10.02
CA ALA A 217 -2.96 -1.44 -10.89
C ALA A 217 -2.60 -1.21 -12.37
N CYS A 218 -2.75 0.02 -12.86
CA CYS A 218 -2.59 0.35 -14.27
C CYS A 218 -1.50 1.37 -14.55
N ARG A 219 -0.85 1.93 -13.53
CA ARG A 219 0.18 2.99 -13.62
C ARG A 219 -0.30 4.30 -14.24
N ARG A 220 -1.60 4.53 -14.34
CA ARG A 220 -2.16 5.82 -14.78
C ARG A 220 -1.79 6.93 -13.81
N LEU A 221 -1.35 8.07 -14.34
CA LEU A 221 -1.21 9.34 -13.63
C LEU A 221 -2.57 10.04 -13.58
N TYR A 222 -2.95 10.50 -12.40
CA TYR A 222 -4.20 11.22 -12.20
C TYR A 222 -4.15 12.10 -10.94
N ARG A 223 -5.13 12.98 -10.78
CA ARG A 223 -5.33 13.75 -9.53
C ARG A 223 -6.50 13.18 -8.74
N ILE A 224 -6.42 13.23 -7.41
CA ILE A 224 -7.56 12.84 -6.56
C ILE A 224 -8.81 13.65 -6.94
N GLY A 225 -9.93 12.96 -7.10
CA GLY A 225 -11.21 13.52 -7.55
C GLY A 225 -11.38 13.56 -9.07
N GLU A 226 -10.35 13.26 -9.85
CA GLU A 226 -10.45 13.17 -11.30
C GLU A 226 -11.34 11.99 -11.71
N LEU A 227 -12.35 12.26 -12.52
CA LEU A 227 -13.22 11.25 -13.11
C LEU A 227 -12.52 10.62 -14.30
N THR A 228 -12.01 9.41 -14.09
CA THR A 228 -11.49 8.58 -15.17
C THR A 228 -12.64 8.10 -16.05
N ARG A 229 -12.57 8.32 -17.37
CA ARG A 229 -13.48 7.67 -18.33
C ARG A 229 -13.33 6.16 -18.19
N GLU A 230 -14.40 5.47 -17.84
CA GLU A 230 -14.44 4.02 -17.76
C GLU A 230 -14.57 3.47 -19.20
N PRO A 231 -13.55 2.75 -19.73
CA PRO A 231 -13.50 2.38 -21.16
C PRO A 231 -14.57 1.40 -21.64
N LEU A 232 -15.39 0.84 -20.75
CA LEU A 232 -16.26 -0.32 -21.03
C LEU A 232 -17.75 -0.01 -21.07
N LEU A 233 -18.15 1.24 -20.79
CA LEU A 233 -19.53 1.67 -20.99
C LEU A 233 -19.57 2.41 -22.32
N ASP A 234 -19.55 1.60 -23.40
CA ASP A 234 -19.61 2.08 -24.77
C ASP A 234 -20.90 2.90 -24.97
N ASP A 235 -20.69 4.16 -25.32
CA ASP A 235 -21.66 5.24 -25.42
C ASP A 235 -22.44 5.12 -26.75
N SER A 236 -23.10 3.98 -26.94
CA SER A 236 -24.09 3.84 -28.02
C SER A 236 -25.38 4.61 -27.69
N SER A 237 -25.48 5.24 -26.52
CA SER A 237 -26.37 6.38 -26.32
C SER A 237 -25.75 7.62 -26.96
N PRO A 238 -26.39 8.26 -27.95
CA PRO A 238 -25.90 9.52 -28.49
C PRO A 238 -25.68 10.52 -27.34
N PRO A 239 -24.65 11.38 -27.40
CA PRO A 239 -24.38 12.36 -26.36
C PRO A 239 -25.63 13.21 -26.19
N ALA A 240 -26.38 12.94 -25.12
CA ALA A 240 -27.50 13.78 -24.72
C ALA A 240 -26.88 15.14 -24.40
N SER A 241 -27.00 16.03 -25.38
CA SER A 241 -26.56 17.41 -25.32
C SER A 241 -26.89 17.98 -23.97
N CYS A 242 -25.88 18.53 -23.31
CA CYS A 242 -25.96 19.20 -22.02
C CYS A 242 -27.08 20.24 -22.03
N SER A 243 -28.26 19.83 -21.59
CA SER A 243 -29.28 20.73 -21.07
C SER A 243 -29.32 20.46 -19.57
N PRO A 244 -28.87 21.39 -18.72
CA PRO A 244 -29.07 21.28 -17.29
C PRO A 244 -30.56 21.47 -17.02
N SER A 245 -31.37 20.42 -17.22
CA SER A 245 -32.75 20.42 -16.76
C SER A 245 -32.74 20.29 -15.25
N SER A 246 -32.92 21.45 -14.62
CA SER A 246 -33.21 21.63 -13.20
C SER A 246 -34.44 20.81 -12.81
N SER A 247 -34.25 19.59 -12.34
CA SER A 247 -35.26 18.82 -11.62
C SER A 247 -34.57 18.01 -10.51
N PRO A 248 -34.49 18.57 -9.29
CA PRO A 248 -33.90 17.93 -8.13
C PRO A 248 -34.99 17.24 -7.29
N ALA A 249 -35.21 15.93 -7.51
CA ALA A 249 -35.92 14.99 -6.62
C ALA A 249 -36.19 13.75 -7.49
N ASP A 250 -35.50 12.61 -7.42
CA ASP A 250 -35.43 11.73 -6.26
C ASP A 250 -34.36 10.62 -6.48
N GLY A 251 -33.43 10.81 -7.42
CA GLY A 251 -32.63 9.70 -8.00
C GLY A 251 -31.11 9.74 -7.82
N THR A 252 -30.51 10.72 -7.13
CA THR A 252 -29.05 10.99 -7.23
C THR A 252 -28.19 10.54 -6.04
N THR A 253 -28.72 9.77 -5.09
CA THR A 253 -27.94 9.35 -3.90
C THR A 253 -26.87 8.31 -4.23
N ALA A 254 -27.14 7.38 -5.16
CA ALA A 254 -26.26 6.26 -5.45
C ALA A 254 -24.98 6.65 -6.21
N GLU A 255 -25.07 7.43 -7.29
CA GLU A 255 -23.90 7.91 -8.04
C GLU A 255 -23.01 8.84 -7.19
N SER A 256 -23.64 9.64 -6.33
CA SER A 256 -22.95 10.48 -5.37
C SER A 256 -22.18 9.62 -4.36
N GLU A 257 -22.77 8.52 -3.88
CA GLU A 257 -22.09 7.60 -2.98
C GLU A 257 -20.94 6.86 -3.67
N GLN A 258 -21.11 6.36 -4.89
CA GLN A 258 -20.04 5.71 -5.64
C GLN A 258 -18.87 6.66 -5.91
N SER A 259 -19.16 7.91 -6.27
CA SER A 259 -18.16 8.97 -6.46
C SER A 259 -17.42 9.27 -5.16
N ARG A 260 -18.13 9.34 -4.03
CA ARG A 260 -17.53 9.51 -2.69
C ARG A 260 -16.64 8.32 -2.31
N ARG A 261 -17.09 7.08 -2.54
CA ARG A 261 -16.29 5.87 -2.25
C ARG A 261 -15.05 5.79 -3.13
N ARG A 262 -15.16 6.12 -4.42
CA ARG A 262 -14.03 6.22 -5.35
C ARG A 262 -13.02 7.26 -4.86
N ARG A 263 -13.47 8.46 -4.51
CA ARG A 263 -12.59 9.51 -4.00
C ARG A 263 -11.87 9.05 -2.73
N ARG A 264 -12.59 8.45 -1.78
CA ARG A 264 -11.98 7.85 -0.58
C ARG A 264 -10.92 6.83 -0.95
N GLU A 265 -11.21 5.91 -1.86
CA GLU A 265 -10.21 4.92 -2.27
C GLU A 265 -8.96 5.58 -2.90
N GLN A 266 -9.13 6.59 -3.75
CA GLN A 266 -8.01 7.34 -4.33
C GLN A 266 -7.13 8.00 -3.25
N GLU A 267 -7.72 8.42 -2.13
CA GLU A 267 -7.02 8.96 -0.96
C GLU A 267 -6.31 7.86 -0.15
N ILE A 268 -6.97 6.71 0.02
CA ILE A 268 -6.49 5.56 0.79
C ILE A 268 -5.32 4.87 0.09
N SER A 269 -5.56 4.30 -1.09
CA SER A 269 -4.61 3.42 -1.79
C SER A 269 -3.97 4.05 -3.03
N GLY A 270 -4.55 5.14 -3.54
CA GLY A 270 -4.14 5.70 -4.83
C GLY A 270 -4.61 4.89 -6.02
N ILE A 271 -5.66 4.08 -5.90
CA ILE A 271 -6.27 3.38 -7.03
C ILE A 271 -7.28 4.28 -7.74
N CYS A 272 -7.18 4.38 -9.07
CA CYS A 272 -7.94 5.37 -9.85
C CYS A 272 -9.42 5.03 -10.09
N SER A 273 -9.79 3.74 -10.13
CA SER A 273 -11.15 3.29 -10.47
C SER A 273 -11.54 1.98 -9.77
N ALA A 274 -12.85 1.70 -9.74
CA ALA A 274 -13.38 0.46 -9.16
C ALA A 274 -12.87 -0.79 -9.89
N LEU A 275 -12.72 -0.71 -11.23
CA LEU A 275 -12.12 -1.78 -12.04
C LEU A 275 -10.68 -2.06 -11.62
N CYS A 276 -9.85 -1.03 -11.47
CA CYS A 276 -8.46 -1.19 -11.04
C CYS A 276 -8.36 -1.81 -9.65
N PHE A 277 -9.29 -1.48 -8.76
CA PHE A 277 -9.32 -2.08 -7.45
C PHE A 277 -9.80 -3.51 -7.44
N MET A 278 -10.81 -3.86 -8.25
CA MET A 278 -11.18 -5.26 -8.42
C MET A 278 -10.00 -6.09 -8.94
N LEU A 279 -9.14 -5.53 -9.79
CA LEU A 279 -7.91 -6.21 -10.23
C LEU A 279 -6.91 -6.40 -9.08
N VAL A 280 -6.67 -5.35 -8.28
CA VAL A 280 -5.77 -5.40 -7.10
C VAL A 280 -6.30 -6.37 -6.04
N ALA A 281 -7.61 -6.33 -5.77
CA ALA A 281 -8.28 -7.11 -4.74
C ALA A 281 -8.83 -8.45 -5.24
N TYR A 282 -8.56 -8.86 -6.49
CA TYR A 282 -9.10 -10.08 -7.10
C TYR A 282 -8.77 -11.34 -6.28
N ARG A 283 -7.69 -11.31 -5.50
CA ARG A 283 -7.30 -12.42 -4.61
C ARG A 283 -8.14 -12.54 -3.35
N PHE A 284 -8.95 -11.53 -3.03
CA PHE A 284 -9.84 -11.46 -1.87
C PHE A 284 -11.28 -11.16 -2.31
N PRO A 285 -11.90 -12.02 -3.15
CA PRO A 285 -13.19 -11.72 -3.76
C PRO A 285 -14.30 -11.44 -2.73
N ALA A 286 -14.23 -12.08 -1.56
CA ALA A 286 -15.16 -11.84 -0.44
C ALA A 286 -14.99 -10.42 0.15
N ALA A 287 -13.74 -9.94 0.26
CA ALA A 287 -13.40 -8.67 0.87
C ALA A 287 -13.53 -7.46 -0.09
N ILE A 288 -13.64 -7.65 -1.41
CA ILE A 288 -13.67 -6.55 -2.40
C ILE A 288 -14.74 -5.50 -2.03
N ARG A 289 -15.97 -5.95 -1.78
CA ARG A 289 -17.09 -5.02 -1.52
C ARG A 289 -16.99 -4.36 -0.15
N SER A 290 -16.47 -5.06 0.86
CA SER A 290 -16.35 -4.56 2.22
C SER A 290 -15.15 -3.63 2.39
N THR A 291 -14.14 -3.69 1.52
CA THR A 291 -12.89 -2.91 1.66
C THR A 291 -12.80 -1.66 0.78
N TRP A 292 -13.64 -1.54 -0.26
CA TRP A 292 -13.63 -0.40 -1.18
C TRP A 292 -13.97 0.93 -0.50
N GLY A 293 -13.00 1.85 -0.46
CA GLY A 293 -13.16 3.17 0.13
C GLY A 293 -13.31 3.17 1.65
N ARG A 294 -12.86 2.10 2.32
CA ARG A 294 -12.92 1.95 3.78
C ARG A 294 -11.54 1.84 4.42
N MET A 295 -11.36 2.56 5.53
CA MET A 295 -10.16 2.49 6.37
C MET A 295 -10.23 1.34 7.36
N ALA A 296 -9.10 1.03 8.01
CA ALA A 296 -8.96 -0.09 8.94
C ALA A 296 -10.03 -0.15 10.03
N GLU A 297 -10.42 1.02 10.55
CA GLU A 297 -11.38 1.17 11.65
C GLU A 297 -12.83 0.91 11.19
N GLU A 298 -13.09 1.00 9.89
CA GLU A 298 -14.39 0.78 9.26
C GLU A 298 -14.58 -0.66 8.77
N LEU A 299 -13.51 -1.48 8.77
CA LEU A 299 -13.56 -2.89 8.39
C LEU A 299 -13.98 -3.76 9.57
N SER A 300 -14.81 -4.76 9.29
CA SER A 300 -15.18 -5.77 10.28
C SER A 300 -14.00 -6.72 10.53
N ASP A 301 -13.98 -7.36 11.70
CA ASP A 301 -12.92 -8.31 12.03
C ASP A 301 -12.95 -9.50 11.04
N GLU A 302 -14.13 -9.92 10.56
CA GLU A 302 -14.24 -10.96 9.52
C GLU A 302 -13.64 -10.51 8.18
N THR A 303 -13.82 -9.25 7.80
CA THR A 303 -13.22 -8.69 6.57
C THR A 303 -11.69 -8.63 6.69
N TRP A 304 -11.18 -8.34 7.88
CA TRP A 304 -9.74 -8.38 8.16
C TRP A 304 -9.20 -9.81 8.06
N ASP A 305 -9.89 -10.78 8.65
CA ASP A 305 -9.53 -12.19 8.54
C ASP A 305 -9.52 -12.67 7.07
N GLU A 306 -10.44 -12.19 6.25
CA GLU A 306 -10.45 -12.46 4.80
C GLU A 306 -9.22 -11.87 4.09
N LEU A 307 -8.82 -10.64 4.44
CA LEU A 307 -7.60 -10.02 3.90
C LEU A 307 -6.34 -10.75 4.39
N ASP A 308 -6.33 -11.21 5.64
CA ASP A 308 -5.24 -11.96 6.27
C ASP A 308 -5.21 -13.44 5.91
N GLY A 309 -6.26 -13.92 5.26
CA GLY A 309 -6.39 -15.29 4.82
C GLY A 309 -5.25 -15.75 3.89
N PRO A 310 -4.87 -17.04 3.96
CA PRO A 310 -3.87 -17.59 3.06
C PRO A 310 -4.32 -17.42 1.61
N LEU A 311 -3.46 -16.81 0.79
CA LEU A 311 -3.74 -16.58 -0.62
C LEU A 311 -3.98 -17.93 -1.34
N PRO A 312 -5.14 -18.11 -1.99
CA PRO A 312 -5.39 -19.33 -2.74
C PRO A 312 -4.34 -19.46 -3.85
N GLY A 313 -3.70 -20.63 -3.88
CA GLY A 313 -2.79 -21.02 -4.95
C GLY A 313 -1.29 -20.93 -4.66
N GLY A 314 -0.84 -20.54 -3.46
CA GLY A 314 0.58 -20.61 -3.04
C GLY A 314 1.59 -19.80 -3.86
N ALA A 315 1.17 -19.23 -4.99
CA ALA A 315 1.94 -18.32 -5.80
C ALA A 315 2.09 -17.03 -5.01
N ALA A 316 3.31 -16.79 -4.54
CA ALA A 316 3.76 -15.53 -3.96
C ALA A 316 3.09 -14.38 -4.73
N ASP A 317 2.47 -13.46 -3.99
CA ASP A 317 1.87 -12.26 -4.57
C ASP A 317 2.97 -11.45 -5.24
N SER A 318 3.22 -11.73 -6.52
CA SER A 318 4.39 -11.25 -7.24
C SER A 318 4.42 -9.73 -7.38
N LEU A 319 3.25 -9.09 -7.20
CA LEU A 319 3.08 -7.65 -7.31
C LEU A 319 2.87 -6.97 -5.95
N GLY A 320 2.76 -7.74 -4.86
CA GLY A 320 2.59 -7.23 -3.50
C GLY A 320 1.31 -6.41 -3.32
N PHE A 321 0.31 -6.63 -4.17
CA PHE A 321 -0.95 -5.90 -4.14
C PHE A 321 -1.78 -6.21 -2.89
N SER A 322 -1.75 -7.45 -2.41
CA SER A 322 -2.36 -7.84 -1.13
C SER A 322 -1.76 -7.05 0.02
N MET A 323 -0.42 -7.04 0.10
CA MET A 323 0.29 -6.37 1.17
C MET A 323 0.06 -4.86 1.11
N MET A 324 0.20 -4.27 -0.08
CA MET A 324 -0.11 -2.86 -0.31
C MET A 324 -1.54 -2.53 0.12
N LEU A 325 -2.51 -3.38 -0.25
CA LEU A 325 -3.90 -3.18 0.11
C LEU A 325 -4.01 -3.06 1.63
N LYS A 326 -3.53 -4.03 2.40
CA LYS A 326 -3.57 -4.01 3.87
C LYS A 326 -2.91 -2.78 4.45
N MET A 327 -1.67 -2.51 4.02
CA MET A 327 -0.88 -1.38 4.51
C MET A 327 -1.65 -0.08 4.34
N THR A 328 -2.18 0.21 3.15
CA THR A 328 -2.82 1.50 2.90
C THR A 328 -4.14 1.72 3.65
N ARG A 329 -4.70 0.71 4.33
CA ARG A 329 -5.88 0.88 5.19
C ARG A 329 -5.52 1.39 6.58
N CYS A 330 -4.25 1.25 6.97
CA CYS A 330 -3.72 1.81 8.21
C CYS A 330 -3.28 3.26 7.99
N HIS A 331 -3.51 4.12 8.98
CA HIS A 331 -3.19 5.56 8.90
C HIS A 331 -1.71 5.85 8.58
N ASP A 332 -0.80 5.04 9.12
CA ASP A 332 0.65 5.13 9.00
C ASP A 332 1.24 4.01 8.12
N LEU A 333 0.42 3.44 7.23
CA LEU A 333 0.71 2.22 6.49
C LEU A 333 0.95 0.97 7.36
N GLY A 334 0.72 1.04 8.68
CA GLY A 334 1.06 -0.01 9.63
C GLY A 334 2.57 -0.13 9.88
N LEU A 335 3.37 0.86 9.46
CA LEU A 335 4.82 0.82 9.60
C LEU A 335 5.25 0.84 11.08
N SER A 336 4.53 1.56 11.94
CA SER A 336 4.82 1.54 13.39
C SER A 336 4.65 0.15 14.00
N GLN A 337 3.79 -0.71 13.44
CA GLN A 337 3.58 -2.08 13.92
C GLN A 337 4.59 -3.06 13.32
N LEU A 338 5.03 -2.80 12.07
CA LEU A 338 6.02 -3.64 11.38
C LEU A 338 7.43 -3.41 11.88
N PHE A 339 7.76 -2.16 12.22
CA PHE A 339 9.08 -1.72 12.66
C PHE A 339 9.09 -1.23 14.11
N GLY A 340 7.98 -1.40 14.81
CA GLY A 340 7.90 -1.17 16.24
C GLY A 340 8.98 -2.00 16.91
N VAL A 341 10.06 -1.33 17.28
CA VAL A 341 10.81 -1.64 18.49
C VAL A 341 9.71 -1.85 19.51
N GLU A 342 9.48 -3.10 19.92
CA GLU A 342 8.74 -3.31 21.16
C GLU A 342 9.58 -2.51 22.16
N GLU A 343 9.15 -1.29 22.48
CA GLU A 343 9.57 -0.64 23.71
C GLU A 343 9.05 -1.62 24.75
N ASP A 344 9.92 -2.61 25.03
CA ASP A 344 9.82 -3.56 26.10
C ASP A 344 9.50 -2.68 27.28
N GLY A 345 8.21 -2.65 27.62
CA GLY A 345 7.70 -1.82 28.68
C GLY A 345 8.51 -2.21 29.89
N GLU A 346 9.48 -1.34 30.21
CA GLU A 346 10.26 -1.42 31.42
C GLU A 346 9.27 -1.69 32.52
N GLY A 347 9.54 -2.78 33.23
CA GLY A 347 8.68 -3.31 34.25
C GLY A 347 8.14 -2.15 35.08
N SER A 348 6.83 -2.02 35.10
CA SER A 348 6.21 -1.72 36.38
C SER A 348 6.56 -2.91 37.28
N GLU A 349 7.79 -2.92 37.79
CA GLU A 349 8.14 -3.56 39.04
C GLU A 349 7.10 -3.01 40.00
N ASP A 350 6.13 -3.88 40.26
CA ASP A 350 5.22 -3.84 41.37
C ASP A 350 6.13 -3.81 42.62
N ILE A 351 6.63 -2.63 42.95
CA ILE A 351 7.28 -2.37 44.24
C ILE A 351 6.15 -2.57 45.24
N GLY A 352 6.11 -3.79 45.76
CA GLY A 352 5.23 -4.20 46.83
C GLY A 352 5.37 -3.19 47.96
N GLU A 353 4.31 -2.42 48.16
CA GLU A 353 4.07 -1.65 49.37
C GLU A 353 3.73 -2.67 50.46
N GLU A 354 4.77 -3.35 50.98
CA GLU A 354 4.73 -4.07 52.25
C GLU A 354 4.67 -3.02 53.35
N ASP A 355 3.50 -2.43 53.54
CA ASP A 355 3.25 -1.59 54.71
C ASP A 355 3.07 -2.46 55.95
N ALA A 356 3.95 -2.17 56.89
CA ALA A 356 4.17 -2.82 58.15
C ALA A 356 3.04 -2.50 59.15
N ASP A 357 2.11 -3.45 59.35
CA ASP A 357 1.27 -3.51 60.54
C ASP A 357 1.92 -4.43 61.60
N GLU A 358 3.11 -4.06 62.07
CA GLU A 358 3.72 -4.63 63.28
C GLU A 358 4.37 -3.52 64.12
N CYS A 359 3.56 -2.82 64.93
CA CYS A 359 3.93 -2.41 66.29
C CYS A 359 2.88 -1.52 66.96
N HIS A 360 2.67 -1.79 68.26
CA HIS A 360 1.87 -1.06 69.26
C HIS A 360 0.42 -1.56 69.40
N ARG A 361 -0.09 -2.01 70.54
CA ARG A 361 0.26 -1.90 71.98
C ARG A 361 -0.60 -2.97 72.70
N ALA A 362 -0.04 -3.74 73.63
CA ALA A 362 -0.07 -3.54 75.09
C ALA A 362 -1.46 -3.73 75.72
#